data_AF-A0A268NYH9-F1
#
_entry.id   AF-A0A268NYH9-F1
#
_cell.length_a   1.000
_cell.length_b   1.000
_cell.length_c   1.000
_cell.angle_alpha   90.00
_cell.angle_beta   90.00
_cell.angle_gamma   90.00
#
_symmetry.space_group_name_H-M   'P 1'
#
loop_
_entity.id
_entity.type
_entity.pdbx_description
1 polymer ?
#
loop_
_entity_poly.entity_id
_entity_poly.type
_entity_poly.pdbx_seq_one_letter_code
_entity_poly.pdbx_strand_id
1 'polypeptide(L)'
;MTIGLLYSYHIEIGPSSQMLKGRLQFFQELLHFDLQDAPLNAFVARENWPQKGTLHHEALFASLQEGDFFKPVHSAVDLTRFFMLEYELPITFHDADSLKTPLMVDPKRATVSDQLGLISSPDTVALRTDASETTTNGLHVFYFPNHLHEDKRLPLLQAAGSMFTHVHGGSTSIQLVESSSSDV
;
A
#
# COMPACT_ATOMS: atom_id res chain seq x y z
N MET A 1 -3.45 -13.67 8.60
CA MET A 1 -2.72 -12.44 8.24
C MET A 1 -3.44 -11.27 8.87
N THR A 2 -2.86 -10.08 8.79
CA THR A 2 -3.52 -8.87 9.32
C THR A 2 -3.67 -7.85 8.21
N ILE A 3 -4.82 -7.21 8.13
CA ILE A 3 -5.11 -6.13 7.20
C ILE A 3 -5.20 -4.83 8.00
N GLY A 4 -4.36 -3.87 7.65
CA GLY A 4 -4.41 -2.50 8.17
C GLY A 4 -5.20 -1.60 7.23
N LEU A 5 -6.22 -0.95 7.76
CA LEU A 5 -6.99 0.08 7.09
C LEU A 5 -6.56 1.42 7.66
N LEU A 6 -5.96 2.26 6.83
CA LEU A 6 -5.58 3.63 7.17
C LEU A 6 -6.50 4.57 6.38
N TYR A 7 -7.50 5.11 7.06
CA TYR A 7 -8.41 6.09 6.49
C TYR A 7 -7.77 7.47 6.60
N SER A 8 -7.89 8.25 5.54
CA SER A 8 -7.47 9.66 5.49
C SER A 8 -8.69 10.53 5.17
N TYR A 9 -8.80 11.67 5.85
CA TYR A 9 -9.95 12.58 5.73
C TYR A 9 -9.50 14.00 5.46
N HIS A 10 -10.22 14.69 4.58
CA HIS A 10 -9.96 16.08 4.20
C HIS A 10 -8.54 16.30 3.69
N ILE A 11 -8.06 15.38 2.85
CA ILE A 11 -6.76 15.46 2.19
C ILE A 11 -6.84 16.29 0.91
N GLU A 12 -5.73 16.91 0.53
CA GLU A 12 -5.55 17.60 -0.74
C GLU A 12 -4.44 16.92 -1.54
N ILE A 13 -4.81 16.24 -2.63
CA ILE A 13 -3.88 15.55 -3.52
C ILE A 13 -3.55 16.45 -4.69
N GLY A 14 -2.27 16.50 -5.06
CA GLY A 14 -1.82 17.24 -6.23
C GLY A 14 -0.54 16.66 -6.81
N PRO A 15 0.14 17.43 -7.66
CA PRO A 15 1.41 17.01 -8.22
C PRO A 15 2.46 16.77 -7.13
N SER A 16 3.23 15.69 -7.25
CA SER A 16 4.33 15.44 -6.33
C SER A 16 5.32 16.60 -6.31
N SER A 17 5.67 17.05 -5.10
CA SER A 17 6.63 18.12 -4.88
C SER A 17 8.01 17.74 -5.41
N GLN A 18 8.85 18.73 -5.76
CA GLN A 18 10.21 18.46 -6.23
C GLN A 18 11.02 17.65 -5.23
N MET A 19 10.82 17.89 -3.93
CA MET A 19 11.48 17.14 -2.87
C MET A 19 11.06 15.66 -2.86
N LEU A 20 9.75 15.38 -2.95
CA LEU A 20 9.24 14.01 -3.00
C LEU A 20 9.76 13.28 -4.25
N LYS A 21 9.71 13.94 -5.41
CA LYS A 21 10.22 13.40 -6.68
C LYS A 21 11.70 13.04 -6.60
N GLY A 22 12.53 13.96 -6.10
CA GLY A 22 13.97 13.73 -5.96
C GLY A 22 14.28 12.60 -4.97
N ARG A 23 13.59 12.55 -3.83
CA ARG A 23 13.78 11.48 -2.84
C ARG A 23 13.34 10.12 -3.36
N LEU A 24 12.22 10.06 -4.07
CA LEU A 24 11.70 8.82 -4.65
C LEU A 24 12.61 8.32 -5.78
N GLN A 25 13.14 9.23 -6.61
CA GLN A 25 14.14 8.88 -7.62
C GLN A 25 15.40 8.30 -6.99
N PHE A 26 15.96 8.97 -5.98
CA PHE A 26 17.15 8.48 -5.27
C PHE A 26 16.91 7.12 -4.60
N PHE A 27 15.73 6.93 -3.99
CA PHE A 27 15.39 5.66 -3.35
C PHE A 27 15.27 4.51 -4.35
N GLN A 28 14.68 4.77 -5.52
CA GLN A 28 14.64 3.79 -6.61
C GLN A 28 16.04 3.41 -7.12
N GLU A 29 16.94 4.39 -7.26
CA GLU A 29 18.32 4.14 -7.67
C GLU A 29 19.07 3.29 -6.64
N LEU A 30 18.91 3.59 -5.35
CA LEU A 30 19.50 2.80 -4.27
C LEU A 30 19.02 1.34 -4.33
N LEU A 31 17.70 1.14 -4.42
CA LEU A 31 17.12 -0.19 -4.51
C LEU A 31 17.55 -0.95 -5.78
N HIS A 32 17.74 -0.25 -6.90
CA HIS A 32 18.25 -0.89 -8.12
C HIS A 32 19.62 -1.53 -7.88
N PHE A 33 20.53 -0.84 -7.18
CA PHE A 33 21.83 -1.42 -6.81
C PHE A 33 21.66 -2.63 -5.89
N ASP A 34 20.83 -2.53 -4.84
CA ASP A 34 20.57 -3.64 -3.93
C ASP A 34 19.99 -4.87 -4.66
N LEU A 35 19.13 -4.65 -5.66
CA LEU A 35 18.52 -5.68 -6.51
C LEU A 35 19.48 -6.30 -7.53
N GLN A 36 20.65 -5.70 -7.78
CA GLN A 36 21.73 -6.35 -8.53
C GLN A 36 22.51 -7.34 -7.65
N ASP A 37 22.58 -7.07 -6.35
CA ASP A 37 23.36 -7.87 -5.39
C ASP A 37 22.54 -8.99 -4.74
N ALA A 38 21.22 -8.86 -4.70
CA ALA A 38 20.31 -9.84 -4.10
C ALA A 38 19.15 -10.23 -5.03
N PRO A 39 18.70 -11.50 -4.98
CA PRO A 39 17.52 -11.94 -5.74
C PRO A 39 16.24 -11.28 -5.22
N LEU A 40 15.23 -11.16 -6.09
CA LEU A 40 13.93 -10.53 -5.77
C LEU A 40 13.25 -11.13 -4.52
N ASN A 41 13.42 -12.42 -4.28
CA ASN A 41 12.83 -13.10 -3.12
C ASN A 41 13.44 -12.69 -1.76
N ALA A 42 14.55 -11.96 -1.75
CA ALA A 42 15.09 -11.34 -0.54
C ALA A 42 14.22 -10.17 -0.06
N PHE A 43 13.52 -9.50 -0.98
CA PHE A 43 12.63 -8.36 -0.73
C PHE A 43 11.16 -8.78 -0.75
N VAL A 44 10.83 -9.82 -1.50
CA VAL A 44 9.45 -10.31 -1.69
C VAL A 44 9.36 -11.78 -1.36
N ALA A 45 8.97 -12.09 -0.12
CA ALA A 45 8.74 -13.46 0.32
C ALA A 45 7.35 -13.95 -0.14
N ARG A 46 7.27 -14.40 -1.41
CA ARG A 46 6.03 -14.75 -2.14
C ARG A 46 5.19 -15.81 -1.45
N GLU A 47 5.82 -16.72 -0.71
CA GLU A 47 5.21 -17.80 0.07
C GLU A 47 4.29 -17.31 1.19
N ASN A 48 4.41 -16.05 1.61
CA ASN A 48 3.55 -15.46 2.64
C ASN A 48 2.17 -15.05 2.13
N TRP A 49 1.92 -15.16 0.82
CA TRP A 49 0.77 -14.53 0.17
C TRP A 49 -0.14 -15.57 -0.53
N PRO A 50 -1.45 -15.60 -0.23
CA PRO A 50 -2.37 -16.58 -0.81
C PRO A 50 -2.69 -16.32 -2.30
N GLN A 51 -2.46 -15.10 -2.77
CA GLN A 51 -2.63 -14.68 -4.16
C GLN A 51 -1.76 -15.50 -5.09
N LYS A 52 -2.13 -15.59 -6.38
CA LYS A 52 -1.32 -16.25 -7.42
C LYS A 52 -0.77 -15.28 -8.47
N GLY A 53 -1.34 -14.08 -8.59
CA GLY A 53 -0.83 -13.05 -9.49
C GLY A 53 0.44 -12.38 -8.97
N THR A 54 1.04 -11.51 -9.77
CA THR A 54 2.16 -10.66 -9.32
C THR A 54 1.66 -9.67 -8.28
N LEU A 55 2.33 -9.59 -7.13
CA LEU A 55 1.93 -8.66 -6.07
C LEU A 55 2.26 -7.21 -6.48
N HIS A 56 1.52 -6.23 -5.96
CA HIS A 56 1.73 -4.82 -6.33
C HIS A 56 3.16 -4.34 -6.07
N HIS A 57 3.71 -4.64 -4.89
CA HIS A 57 5.09 -4.29 -4.54
C HIS A 57 6.12 -5.16 -5.29
N GLU A 58 5.81 -6.42 -5.58
CA GLU A 58 6.65 -7.32 -6.39
C GLU A 58 6.88 -6.76 -7.79
N ALA A 59 5.82 -6.26 -8.44
CA ALA A 59 5.93 -5.60 -9.72
C ALA A 59 6.85 -4.36 -9.66
N LEU A 60 6.81 -3.59 -8.58
CA LEU A 60 7.70 -2.43 -8.41
C LEU A 60 9.15 -2.88 -8.28
N PHE A 61 9.46 -3.83 -7.40
CA PHE A 61 10.83 -4.35 -7.25
C PHE A 61 11.34 -4.97 -8.55
N ALA A 62 10.52 -5.74 -9.27
CA ALA A 62 10.90 -6.32 -10.56
C ALA A 62 11.22 -5.24 -11.62
N SER A 63 10.42 -4.19 -11.72
CA SER A 63 10.72 -3.04 -12.61
C SER A 63 12.03 -2.36 -12.22
N LEU A 64 12.26 -2.14 -10.92
CA LEU A 64 13.51 -1.54 -10.44
C LEU A 64 14.72 -2.43 -10.72
N GLN A 65 14.58 -3.76 -10.65
CA GLN A 65 15.67 -4.70 -10.96
C GLN A 65 16.14 -4.59 -12.41
N GLU A 66 15.20 -4.39 -13.34
CA GLU A 66 15.47 -4.18 -14.77
C GLU A 66 15.93 -2.75 -15.12
N GLY A 67 16.02 -1.86 -14.13
CA GLY A 67 16.37 -0.45 -14.33
C GLY A 67 15.22 0.41 -14.90
N ASP A 68 13.99 -0.09 -14.86
CA ASP A 68 12.80 0.65 -15.27
C ASP A 68 12.23 1.46 -14.09
N PHE A 69 12.73 2.67 -13.93
CA PHE A 69 12.30 3.60 -12.88
C PHE A 69 10.95 4.22 -13.20
N PHE A 70 10.04 4.19 -12.22
CA PHE A 70 8.70 4.74 -12.40
C PHE A 70 8.69 6.27 -12.31
N LYS A 71 7.92 6.87 -13.20
CA LYS A 71 7.73 8.32 -13.26
C LYS A 71 6.67 8.77 -12.24
N PRO A 72 6.89 9.91 -11.57
CA PRO A 72 5.90 10.54 -10.70
C PRO A 72 4.57 10.76 -11.40
N VAL A 73 3.45 10.48 -10.72
CA VAL A 73 2.08 10.73 -11.21
C VAL A 73 1.45 11.87 -10.42
N HIS A 74 0.98 11.58 -9.22
CA HIS A 74 0.53 12.55 -8.22
C HIS A 74 0.96 12.05 -6.83
N SER A 75 0.95 12.95 -5.86
CA SER A 75 1.57 12.74 -4.55
C SER A 75 1.05 11.52 -3.80
N ALA A 76 -0.24 11.21 -3.92
CA ALA A 76 -0.82 10.03 -3.26
C ALA A 76 -0.33 8.70 -3.86
N VAL A 77 -0.29 8.56 -5.18
CA VAL A 77 0.23 7.35 -5.84
C VAL A 77 1.72 7.20 -5.57
N ASP A 78 2.48 8.28 -5.68
CA ASP A 78 3.92 8.25 -5.50
C ASP A 78 4.31 7.91 -4.07
N LEU A 79 3.59 8.46 -3.07
CA LEU A 79 3.82 8.13 -1.67
C LEU A 79 3.37 6.70 -1.33
N THR A 80 2.32 6.19 -1.99
CA THR A 80 1.91 4.79 -1.85
C THR A 80 2.95 3.83 -2.42
N ARG A 81 3.56 4.16 -3.58
CA ARG A 81 4.69 3.42 -4.13
C ARG A 81 5.91 3.45 -3.21
N PHE A 82 6.20 4.62 -2.63
CA PHE A 82 7.25 4.74 -1.63
C PHE A 82 6.99 3.80 -0.45
N PHE A 83 5.78 3.78 0.12
CA PHE A 83 5.45 2.87 1.21
C PHE A 83 5.58 1.39 0.83
N MET A 84 5.18 1.01 -0.39
CA MET A 84 5.32 -0.38 -0.86
C MET A 84 6.77 -0.85 -0.90
N LEU A 85 7.67 0.04 -1.32
CA LEU A 85 9.09 -0.24 -1.40
C LEU A 85 9.76 -0.18 -0.02
N GLU A 86 9.50 0.87 0.76
CA GLU A 86 10.08 1.07 2.10
C GLU A 86 9.69 -0.03 3.07
N TYR A 87 8.45 -0.51 3.00
CA TYR A 87 7.94 -1.53 3.92
C TYR A 87 8.01 -2.93 3.36
N GLU A 88 8.32 -3.10 2.07
CA GLU A 88 8.29 -4.41 1.38
C GLU A 88 6.91 -5.09 1.50
N LEU A 89 5.84 -4.29 1.40
CA LEU A 89 4.46 -4.75 1.56
C LEU A 89 3.59 -4.35 0.36
N PRO A 90 2.60 -5.17 -0.02
CA PRO A 90 1.56 -4.72 -0.92
C PRO A 90 0.67 -3.74 -0.18
N ILE A 91 0.49 -2.56 -0.78
CA ILE A 91 -0.34 -1.49 -0.23
C ILE A 91 -1.15 -0.90 -1.39
N THR A 92 -2.45 -0.76 -1.21
CA THR A 92 -3.33 -0.10 -2.18
C THR A 92 -3.89 1.19 -1.61
N PHE A 93 -4.22 2.16 -2.47
CA PHE A 93 -4.85 3.42 -2.09
C PHE A 93 -6.11 3.64 -2.92
N HIS A 94 -7.19 4.03 -2.25
CA HIS A 94 -8.52 4.11 -2.84
C HIS A 94 -9.20 5.43 -2.50
N ASP A 95 -10.03 5.93 -3.41
CA ASP A 95 -11.00 6.97 -3.11
C ASP A 95 -12.09 6.41 -2.20
N ALA A 96 -12.11 6.85 -0.93
CA ALA A 96 -13.04 6.35 0.06
C ALA A 96 -14.49 6.75 -0.23
N ASP A 97 -14.73 7.85 -0.94
CA ASP A 97 -16.07 8.32 -1.31
C ASP A 97 -16.70 7.46 -2.42
N SER A 98 -15.88 6.71 -3.15
CA SER A 98 -16.34 5.74 -4.15
C SER A 98 -16.84 4.42 -3.54
N LEU A 99 -16.43 4.11 -2.30
CA LEU A 99 -16.66 2.82 -1.64
C LEU A 99 -18.10 2.68 -1.14
N LYS A 100 -18.59 1.43 -1.03
CA LYS A 100 -19.89 1.14 -0.42
C LYS A 100 -19.71 0.48 0.94
N THR A 101 -20.29 1.06 1.98
CA THR A 101 -20.22 0.52 3.34
C THR A 101 -21.39 -0.41 3.64
N PRO A 102 -21.22 -1.40 4.54
CA PRO A 102 -20.00 -1.75 5.25
C PRO A 102 -18.97 -2.47 4.34
N LEU A 103 -17.68 -2.27 4.62
CA LEU A 103 -16.61 -3.03 3.98
C LEU A 103 -16.54 -4.43 4.57
N MET A 104 -16.35 -5.41 3.69
CA MET A 104 -16.11 -6.81 4.03
C MET A 104 -14.61 -7.09 3.91
N VAL A 105 -13.97 -7.30 5.06
CA VAL A 105 -12.53 -7.55 5.17
C VAL A 105 -12.32 -9.01 5.53
N ASP A 106 -11.59 -9.74 4.69
CA ASP A 106 -11.26 -11.15 4.91
C ASP A 106 -9.73 -11.33 5.02
N PRO A 107 -9.17 -11.35 6.25
CA PRO A 107 -7.76 -11.61 6.48
C PRO A 107 -7.33 -13.05 6.22
N LYS A 108 -8.24 -14.01 5.99
CA LYS A 108 -7.83 -15.36 5.55
C LYS A 108 -7.50 -15.32 4.05
N ARG A 109 -8.21 -14.49 3.27
CA ARG A 109 -8.03 -14.36 1.81
C ARG A 109 -7.19 -13.17 1.36
N ALA A 110 -6.80 -12.27 2.27
CA ALA A 110 -6.14 -11.01 1.93
C ALA A 110 -7.02 -10.13 1.03
N THR A 111 -8.32 -10.03 1.32
CA THR A 111 -9.25 -9.27 0.45
C THR A 111 -10.04 -8.25 1.22
N VAL A 112 -10.19 -7.07 0.63
CA VAL A 112 -11.17 -6.06 1.01
C VAL A 112 -12.19 -5.95 -0.12
N SER A 113 -13.47 -5.97 0.24
CA SER A 113 -14.59 -5.93 -0.70
C SER A 113 -15.75 -5.10 -0.16
N ASP A 114 -16.63 -4.68 -1.05
CA ASP A 114 -17.92 -4.08 -0.70
C ASP A 114 -19.06 -4.81 -1.42
N GLN A 115 -20.29 -4.29 -1.32
CA GLN A 115 -21.45 -4.86 -2.01
C GLN A 115 -21.31 -4.92 -3.53
N LEU A 116 -20.37 -4.18 -4.14
CA LEU A 116 -20.10 -4.21 -5.58
C LEU A 116 -19.00 -5.22 -5.96
N GLY A 117 -18.38 -5.86 -4.96
CA GLY A 117 -17.39 -6.91 -5.13
C GLY A 117 -16.01 -6.54 -4.61
N LEU A 118 -14.98 -7.24 -5.11
CA LEU A 118 -13.59 -7.04 -4.68
C LEU A 118 -13.17 -5.58 -4.91
N ILE A 119 -12.53 -4.98 -3.89
CA ILE A 119 -11.91 -3.65 -3.94
C ILE A 119 -10.41 -3.80 -4.09
N SER A 120 -9.79 -4.60 -3.23
CA SER A 120 -8.36 -4.86 -3.29
C SER A 120 -7.96 -6.21 -2.70
N SER A 121 -6.82 -6.68 -3.20
CA SER A 121 -5.99 -7.75 -2.68
C SER A 121 -4.51 -7.38 -2.94
N PRO A 122 -3.55 -8.13 -2.40
CA PRO A 122 -2.12 -7.94 -2.68
C PRO A 122 -1.70 -7.87 -4.16
N ASP A 123 -2.50 -8.43 -5.08
CA ASP A 123 -2.22 -8.49 -6.52
C ASP A 123 -3.31 -7.82 -7.40
N THR A 124 -4.42 -7.36 -6.80
CA THR A 124 -5.57 -6.84 -7.55
C THR A 124 -6.09 -5.55 -6.92
N VAL A 125 -6.54 -4.62 -7.75
CA VAL A 125 -7.19 -3.38 -7.34
C VAL A 125 -8.39 -3.11 -8.25
N ALA A 126 -9.47 -2.58 -7.69
CA ALA A 126 -10.65 -2.25 -8.45
C ALA A 126 -10.61 -0.82 -9.01
N LEU A 127 -10.63 -0.70 -10.33
CA LEU A 127 -10.59 0.59 -11.05
C LEU A 127 -11.69 1.57 -10.62
N ARG A 128 -12.86 1.06 -10.18
CA ARG A 128 -13.97 1.91 -9.69
C ARG A 128 -13.62 2.70 -8.42
N THR A 129 -12.51 2.36 -7.78
CA THR A 129 -12.04 2.93 -6.52
C THR A 129 -10.74 3.71 -6.66
N ASP A 130 -10.28 3.91 -7.90
CA ASP A 130 -9.03 4.63 -8.17
C ASP A 130 -9.09 6.04 -7.59
N ALA A 131 -8.07 6.39 -6.80
CA ALA A 131 -7.90 7.74 -6.31
C ALA A 131 -7.36 8.66 -7.40
N SER A 132 -7.68 9.95 -7.29
CA SER A 132 -7.16 11.00 -8.17
C SER A 132 -6.88 12.27 -7.38
N GLU A 133 -6.48 13.36 -8.07
CA GLU A 133 -6.32 14.68 -7.45
C GLU A 133 -7.63 15.23 -6.86
N THR A 134 -8.80 14.71 -7.23
CA THR A 134 -10.08 15.13 -6.65
C THR A 134 -10.47 14.34 -5.38
N THR A 135 -9.71 13.31 -5.02
CA THR A 135 -10.01 12.48 -3.85
C THR A 135 -9.73 13.25 -2.57
N THR A 136 -10.76 13.41 -1.74
CA THR A 136 -10.66 14.14 -0.45
C THR A 136 -10.74 13.24 0.77
N ASN A 137 -11.24 12.02 0.60
CA ASN A 137 -11.22 10.97 1.60
C ASN A 137 -10.56 9.74 0.98
N GLY A 138 -9.55 9.20 1.64
CA GLY A 138 -8.74 8.12 1.12
C GLY A 138 -8.77 6.90 2.03
N LEU A 139 -8.54 5.72 1.44
CA LEU A 139 -8.30 4.49 2.19
C LEU A 139 -7.02 3.83 1.67
N HIS A 140 -5.99 3.79 2.50
CA HIS A 140 -4.90 2.84 2.30
C HIS A 140 -5.25 1.49 2.91
N VAL A 141 -4.98 0.42 2.16
CA VAL A 141 -5.07 -0.95 2.65
C VAL A 141 -3.66 -1.55 2.66
N PHE A 142 -3.17 -1.82 3.85
CA PHE A 142 -1.90 -2.49 4.10
C PHE A 142 -2.17 -3.97 4.38
N TYR A 143 -1.47 -4.85 3.68
CA TYR A 143 -1.52 -6.26 3.98
C TYR A 143 -0.25 -6.67 4.71
N PHE A 144 -0.39 -7.32 5.87
CA PHE A 144 0.74 -7.74 6.70
C PHE A 144 0.84 -9.27 6.75
N PRO A 145 2.01 -9.85 6.43
CA PRO A 145 2.23 -11.28 6.58
C PRO A 145 2.25 -11.67 8.07
N ASN A 146 1.92 -12.92 8.37
CA ASN A 146 1.78 -13.41 9.77
C ASN A 146 3.05 -13.25 10.60
N HIS A 147 4.23 -13.33 9.98
CA HIS A 147 5.52 -13.25 10.67
C HIS A 147 5.89 -11.82 11.10
N LEU A 148 5.27 -10.78 10.52
CA LEU A 148 5.48 -9.42 10.96
C LEU A 148 4.74 -9.21 12.27
N HIS A 149 5.45 -9.01 13.38
CA HIS A 149 4.87 -8.90 14.71
C HIS A 149 3.96 -7.67 14.87
N GLU A 150 2.95 -7.81 15.74
CA GLU A 150 1.93 -6.79 16.01
C GLU A 150 2.53 -5.47 16.49
N ASP A 151 3.60 -5.54 17.29
CA ASP A 151 4.36 -4.40 17.81
C ASP A 151 4.97 -3.52 16.70
N LYS A 152 5.12 -4.05 15.49
CA LYS A 152 5.60 -3.31 14.31
C LYS A 152 4.48 -2.80 13.40
N ARG A 153 3.35 -3.50 13.32
CA ARG A 153 2.25 -3.17 12.37
C ARG A 153 1.63 -1.81 12.66
N LEU A 154 1.27 -1.56 13.93
CA LEU A 154 0.61 -0.30 14.31
C LEU A 154 1.55 0.91 14.17
N PRO A 155 2.79 0.89 14.68
CA PRO A 155 3.73 1.99 14.46
C PRO A 155 4.00 2.28 12.98
N LEU A 156 4.05 1.25 12.13
CA LEU A 156 4.20 1.41 10.68
C LEU A 156 3.01 2.16 10.08
N LEU A 157 1.77 1.77 10.40
CA LEU A 157 0.56 2.48 9.96
C LEU A 157 0.51 3.92 10.47
N GLN A 158 0.94 4.16 11.71
CA GLN A 158 1.00 5.49 12.29
C GLN A 158 2.04 6.36 11.58
N ALA A 159 3.22 5.82 11.27
CA ALA A 159 4.25 6.52 10.52
C ALA A 159 3.79 6.85 9.10
N ALA A 160 3.17 5.88 8.41
CA ALA A 160 2.59 6.09 7.09
C ALA A 160 1.49 7.16 7.11
N GLY A 161 0.57 7.09 8.07
CA GLY A 161 -0.49 8.07 8.25
C GLY A 161 0.04 9.47 8.55
N SER A 162 1.02 9.59 9.44
CA SER A 162 1.66 10.88 9.75
C SER A 162 2.40 11.45 8.54
N MET A 163 3.10 10.62 7.77
CA MET A 163 3.78 11.07 6.56
C MET A 163 2.78 11.50 5.49
N PHE A 164 1.70 10.74 5.33
CA PHE A 164 0.65 11.03 4.36
C PHE A 164 -0.06 12.35 4.66
N THR A 165 -0.41 12.62 5.92
CA THR A 165 -1.04 13.89 6.32
C THR A 165 -0.06 15.05 6.36
N HIS A 166 1.23 14.81 6.61
CA HIS A 166 2.24 15.85 6.48
C HIS A 166 2.33 16.39 5.04
N VAL A 167 2.14 15.51 4.05
CA VAL A 167 2.17 15.88 2.62
C VAL A 167 0.84 16.47 2.15
N HIS A 168 -0.29 15.90 2.57
CA HIS A 168 -1.62 16.22 2.00
C HIS A 168 -2.55 16.99 2.95
N GLY A 169 -2.12 17.30 4.16
CA GLY A 169 -2.99 17.83 5.22
C GLY A 169 -3.98 16.79 5.76
N GLY A 170 -5.07 17.27 6.36
CA GLY A 170 -6.15 16.42 6.85
C GLY A 170 -5.82 15.64 8.13
N SER A 171 -6.51 14.51 8.31
CA SER A 171 -6.35 13.63 9.48
C SER A 171 -6.48 12.16 9.08
N THR A 172 -6.04 11.26 9.96
CA THR A 172 -6.12 9.81 9.71
C THR A 172 -6.74 9.05 10.87
N SER A 173 -7.35 7.90 10.55
CA SER A 173 -7.75 6.89 11.52
C SER A 173 -7.27 5.52 11.07
N ILE A 174 -6.99 4.63 12.02
CA ILE A 174 -6.43 3.31 11.76
C ILE A 174 -7.34 2.24 12.32
N GLN A 175 -7.56 1.18 11.55
CA GLN A 175 -8.20 -0.05 11.99
C GLN A 175 -7.33 -1.25 11.57
N LEU A 176 -7.08 -2.16 12.50
CA LEU A 176 -6.43 -3.45 12.23
C LEU A 176 -7.50 -4.55 12.26
N VAL A 177 -7.49 -5.42 11.24
CA VAL A 177 -8.38 -6.57 11.14
C VAL A 177 -7.53 -7.83 11.02
N GLU A 178 -7.63 -8.70 12.02
CA GLU A 178 -6.84 -9.92 12.10
C GLU A 178 -7.71 -11.16 11.84
N SER A 179 -7.09 -12.22 11.33
CA SER A 179 -7.75 -13.52 11.32
C SER A 179 -7.92 -14.02 12.75
N SER A 180 -9.15 -14.13 13.25
CA SER A 180 -9.43 -14.75 14.54
C SER A 180 -8.93 -16.20 14.54
N SER A 181 -8.16 -16.57 15.57
CA SER A 181 -7.52 -17.88 15.75
C SER A 181 -8.46 -19.00 16.21
N SER A 182 -9.78 -18.83 16.07
CA SER A 182 -10.80 -19.79 16.52
C SER A 182 -11.63 -20.30 15.36
N ASP A 183 -11.09 -21.28 14.64
CA ASP A 183 -11.84 -22.32 13.92
C ASP A 183 -10.93 -23.57 13.88
N VAL A 184 -10.84 -24.26 15.02
CA VAL A 184 -10.40 -25.66 15.12
C VAL A 184 -11.51 -26.43 15.81
#